data_AF-A0A372QVL7-F1
#
_entry.id   AF-A0A372QVL7-F1
#
_cell.length_a   1.000
_cell.length_b   1.000
_cell.length_c   1.000
_cell.angle_alpha   90.00
_cell.angle_beta   90.00
_cell.angle_gamma   90.00
#
_symmetry.space_group_name_H-M   'P 1'
#
loop_
_entity.id
_entity.type
_entity.pdbx_description
1 polymer ?
#
loop_
_entity_poly.entity_id
_entity_poly.type
_entity_poly.pdbx_seq_one_letter_code
_entity_poly.pdbx_strand_id
1 'polypeptide(L)'
;MIINLPTNLERQVTHRYNANSFKLHKLPVPRPGQVLGLVGTNGIGKSTALKILAGKLKPNLGKFNDPPDWQDILKYFRGNELQNYFTKILEDNLKAIIKPQYVDQIPRAVNGIVEDLINNKSEKSNKDDMIDVLDLKDVLGRQVKELSGGELQRFAIAVLHVR
;
A
#
# COMPACT_ATOMS: atom_id res chain seq x y z
N MET A 1 -18.37 5.51 -34.99
CA MET A 1 -17.61 5.96 -33.80
C MET A 1 -16.37 5.09 -33.71
N ILE A 2 -15.24 5.55 -34.24
CA ILE A 2 -13.98 4.80 -34.15
C ILE A 2 -13.51 4.96 -32.71
N ILE A 3 -13.72 3.92 -31.90
CA ILE A 3 -13.17 3.86 -30.55
C ILE A 3 -11.67 3.70 -30.74
N ASN A 4 -10.95 4.80 -30.60
CA ASN A 4 -9.50 4.80 -30.58
C ASN A 4 -9.09 4.06 -29.30
N LEU A 5 -8.92 2.74 -29.41
CA LEU A 5 -8.28 1.95 -28.36
C LEU A 5 -6.94 2.62 -28.09
N PRO A 6 -6.64 3.06 -26.85
CA PRO A 6 -5.35 3.66 -26.56
C PRO A 6 -4.28 2.68 -27.01
N THR A 7 -3.49 3.10 -28.00
CA THR A 7 -2.45 2.29 -28.61
C THR A 7 -1.59 1.75 -27.48
N ASN A 8 -1.46 0.42 -27.39
CA ASN A 8 -0.72 -0.27 -26.34
C ASN A 8 0.63 0.45 -26.18
N LEU A 9 0.83 1.19 -25.07
CA LEU A 9 2.10 1.85 -24.78
C LEU A 9 3.11 0.76 -24.44
N GLU A 10 3.61 0.06 -25.45
CA GLU A 10 4.66 -0.97 -25.27
C GLU A 10 5.92 -0.37 -24.62
N ARG A 11 6.09 0.94 -24.69
CA ARG A 11 7.36 1.61 -24.38
C ARG A 11 7.71 1.71 -22.90
N GLN A 12 6.82 1.42 -21.96
CA GLN A 12 7.15 1.50 -20.53
C GLN A 12 6.32 0.51 -19.74
N VAL A 13 6.65 -0.78 -19.75
CA VAL A 13 6.00 -1.76 -18.87
C VAL A 13 6.81 -1.85 -17.58
N THR A 14 6.20 -1.49 -16.46
CA THR A 14 6.78 -1.64 -15.12
C THR A 14 6.62 -3.08 -14.60
N HIS A 15 5.43 -3.67 -14.74
CA HIS A 15 5.16 -5.01 -14.21
C HIS A 15 4.04 -5.72 -14.98
N ARG A 16 4.12 -7.05 -15.09
CA ARG A 16 3.02 -7.92 -15.54
C ARG A 16 3.12 -9.31 -14.90
N TYR A 17 1.99 -9.98 -14.72
CA TYR A 17 1.98 -11.32 -14.11
C TYR A 17 2.14 -12.46 -15.12
N ASN A 18 1.58 -12.32 -16.32
CA ASN A 18 1.66 -13.34 -17.36
C ASN A 18 1.56 -12.75 -18.78
N ALA A 19 1.52 -13.63 -19.79
CA ALA A 19 1.45 -13.27 -21.20
C ALA A 19 0.25 -12.35 -21.53
N ASN A 20 -0.94 -12.72 -21.04
CA ASN A 20 -2.23 -12.12 -21.39
C ASN A 20 -2.87 -11.31 -20.24
N SER A 21 -2.10 -11.00 -19.20
CA SER A 21 -2.57 -10.26 -18.03
C SER A 21 -2.43 -8.77 -18.23
N PHE A 22 -3.10 -8.04 -17.33
CA PHE A 22 -2.85 -6.63 -17.09
C PHE A 22 -1.34 -6.29 -17.06
N LYS A 23 -0.97 -5.24 -17.80
CA LYS A 23 0.37 -4.64 -17.80
C LYS A 23 0.30 -3.32 -17.04
N LEU A 24 1.10 -3.20 -15.99
CA LEU A 24 1.30 -1.93 -15.30
C LEU A 24 2.37 -1.15 -16.06
N HIS A 25 2.05 0.06 -16.50
CA HIS A 25 2.97 0.84 -17.33
C HIS A 25 3.78 1.86 -16.53
N LYS A 26 3.10 2.81 -15.88
CA LYS A 26 3.73 3.88 -15.11
C LYS A 26 3.45 3.69 -13.62
N LEU A 27 4.40 4.14 -12.80
CA LEU A 27 4.23 4.30 -11.36
C LEU A 27 4.31 5.79 -11.01
N PRO A 28 3.35 6.32 -10.24
CA PRO A 28 3.53 7.60 -9.62
C PRO A 28 4.54 7.50 -8.48
N VAL A 29 5.28 8.58 -8.25
CA VAL A 29 6.24 8.69 -7.13
C VAL A 29 5.57 9.40 -5.98
N PRO A 30 5.51 8.81 -4.77
CA PRO A 30 5.03 9.52 -3.59
C PRO A 30 6.03 10.62 -3.20
N ARG A 31 5.52 11.83 -2.96
CA ARG A 31 6.32 12.97 -2.52
C ARG A 31 6.11 13.19 -1.02
N PRO A 32 7.18 13.35 -0.22
CA PRO A 32 7.05 13.66 1.20
C PRO A 32 6.16 14.90 1.43
N GLY A 33 5.28 14.83 2.43
CA GLY A 33 4.35 15.90 2.76
C GLY A 33 3.14 16.04 1.82
N GLN A 34 2.99 15.15 0.83
CA GLN A 34 1.86 15.18 -0.11
C GLN A 34 1.07 13.87 -0.08
N VAL A 35 -0.25 13.99 -0.25
CA VAL A 35 -1.15 12.84 -0.39
C VAL A 35 -1.26 12.49 -1.87
N LEU A 36 -0.84 11.28 -2.24
CA LEU A 36 -0.96 10.75 -3.60
C LEU A 36 -2.25 9.93 -3.74
N GLY A 37 -3.19 10.42 -4.54
CA GLY A 37 -4.42 9.70 -4.88
C GLY A 37 -4.23 8.76 -6.07
N LEU A 38 -4.57 7.48 -5.90
CA LEU A 38 -4.61 6.47 -6.98
C LEU A 38 -6.06 6.12 -7.31
N VAL A 39 -6.58 6.68 -8.40
CA VAL A 39 -7.98 6.47 -8.84
C VAL A 39 -8.03 5.73 -10.17
N GLY A 40 -9.00 4.83 -10.33
CA GLY A 40 -9.24 4.08 -11.56
C GLY A 40 -10.19 2.91 -11.31
N THR A 41 -10.59 2.21 -12.38
CA THR A 41 -11.49 1.04 -12.28
C THR A 41 -10.80 -0.15 -11.60
N ASN A 42 -11.58 -1.13 -11.14
CA ASN A 42 -11.02 -2.38 -10.62
C ASN A 42 -10.27 -3.12 -11.74
N GLY A 43 -9.15 -3.76 -11.39
CA GLY A 43 -8.30 -4.45 -12.38
C GLY A 43 -7.28 -3.59 -13.10
N ILE A 44 -7.27 -2.25 -12.93
CA ILE A 44 -6.29 -1.34 -13.57
C ILE A 44 -4.91 -1.33 -12.89
N GLY A 45 -4.63 -2.27 -11.99
CA GLY A 45 -3.31 -2.41 -11.36
C GLY A 45 -3.01 -1.52 -10.16
N LYS A 46 -4.01 -0.84 -9.56
CA LYS A 46 -3.83 -0.01 -8.35
C LYS A 46 -3.15 -0.78 -7.21
N SER A 47 -3.66 -1.96 -6.87
CA SER A 47 -3.09 -2.79 -5.80
C SER A 47 -1.69 -3.28 -6.15
N THR A 48 -1.40 -3.52 -7.43
CA THR A 48 -0.05 -3.87 -7.91
C THR A 48 0.90 -2.69 -7.76
N ALA A 49 0.48 -1.48 -8.13
CA ALA A 49 1.27 -0.26 -7.96
C ALA A 49 1.60 -0.01 -6.48
N LEU A 50 0.62 -0.14 -5.58
CA LEU A 50 0.83 -0.01 -4.14
C LEU A 50 1.82 -1.06 -3.59
N LYS A 51 1.72 -2.32 -4.04
CA LYS A 51 2.67 -3.37 -3.62
C LYS A 51 4.10 -3.07 -4.08
N ILE A 52 4.28 -2.54 -5.29
CA ILE A 52 5.60 -2.15 -5.81
C ILE A 52 6.15 -0.95 -5.04
N LEU A 53 5.34 0.09 -4.86
CA LEU A 53 5.74 1.27 -4.10
C LEU A 53 6.02 0.96 -2.63
N ALA A 54 5.44 -0.12 -2.11
CA ALA A 54 5.71 -0.59 -0.76
C ALA A 54 6.91 -1.54 -0.64
N GLY A 55 7.63 -1.80 -1.73
CA GLY A 55 8.74 -2.75 -1.76
C GLY A 55 8.34 -4.23 -1.61
N LYS A 56 7.04 -4.54 -1.47
CA LYS A 56 6.53 -5.91 -1.32
C LYS A 56 6.47 -6.69 -2.63
N LEU A 57 6.61 -6.00 -3.77
CA LEU A 57 6.62 -6.60 -5.10
C LEU A 57 7.73 -5.95 -5.95
N LYS A 58 8.70 -6.75 -6.40
CA LYS A 58 9.73 -6.29 -7.34
C LYS A 58 9.10 -6.08 -8.74
N PRO A 59 9.27 -4.91 -9.38
CA PRO A 59 8.83 -4.72 -10.76
C PRO A 59 9.64 -5.63 -11.69
N ASN A 60 9.01 -6.24 -12.68
CA ASN A 60 9.70 -7.18 -13.58
C ASN A 60 9.94 -6.63 -14.98
N LEU A 61 9.62 -5.35 -15.21
CA LEU A 61 9.81 -4.66 -16.49
C LEU A 61 9.15 -5.38 -17.69
N GLY A 62 8.09 -6.16 -17.44
CA GLY A 62 7.44 -6.96 -18.47
C GLY A 62 8.06 -8.34 -18.72
N LYS A 63 9.16 -8.69 -18.03
CA LYS A 63 9.83 -9.99 -18.10
C LYS A 63 9.34 -10.90 -16.96
N PHE A 64 8.17 -11.51 -17.14
CA PHE A 64 7.57 -12.36 -16.09
C PHE A 64 8.18 -13.77 -16.00
N ASN A 65 8.78 -14.27 -17.07
CA ASN A 65 9.48 -15.56 -17.07
C ASN A 65 10.91 -15.47 -16.51
N ASP A 66 11.55 -14.31 -16.67
CA ASP A 66 12.94 -14.06 -16.26
C ASP A 66 13.04 -12.61 -15.71
N PRO A 67 12.56 -12.40 -14.47
CA PRO A 67 12.46 -11.07 -13.89
C PRO A 67 13.85 -10.51 -13.53
N PRO A 68 14.19 -9.28 -13.98
CA PRO A 68 15.49 -8.68 -13.72
C PRO A 68 15.73 -8.42 -12.23
N ASP A 69 16.99 -8.27 -11.85
CA ASP A 69 17.37 -7.87 -10.50
C ASP A 69 17.27 -6.37 -10.27
N TRP A 70 17.38 -5.97 -8.99
CA TRP A 70 17.26 -4.58 -8.59
C TRP A 70 18.27 -3.67 -9.28
N GLN A 71 19.49 -4.17 -9.55
CA GLN A 71 20.50 -3.41 -10.29
C GLN A 71 20.02 -3.03 -11.70
N ASP A 72 19.42 -3.96 -12.43
CA ASP A 72 18.87 -3.73 -13.76
C ASP A 72 17.62 -2.85 -13.72
N ILE A 73 16.79 -3.00 -12.70
CA ILE A 73 15.61 -2.16 -12.47
C ILE A 73 16.01 -0.71 -12.21
N LEU A 74 16.99 -0.49 -11.33
CA LEU A 74 17.51 0.85 -11.05
C LEU A 74 18.17 1.47 -12.29
N LYS A 75 18.84 0.66 -13.11
CA LYS A 75 19.39 1.09 -14.40
C LYS A 75 18.29 1.48 -15.38
N TYR A 76 17.18 0.75 -15.42
CA TYR A 76 16.02 1.07 -16.26
C TYR A 76 15.38 2.41 -15.86
N PHE A 77 15.27 2.68 -14.56
CA PHE A 77 14.71 3.95 -14.05
C PHE A 77 15.75 5.07 -13.91
N ARG A 78 16.98 4.88 -14.42
CA ARG A 78 18.07 5.85 -14.22
C ARG A 78 17.68 7.25 -14.71
N GLY A 79 17.85 8.26 -13.86
CA GLY A 79 17.48 9.65 -14.15
C GLY A 79 16.01 9.99 -13.92
N ASN A 80 15.20 9.04 -13.41
CA ASN A 80 13.82 9.28 -12.97
C ASN A 80 13.75 9.40 -11.43
N GLU A 81 12.77 10.14 -10.92
CA GLU A 81 12.44 10.21 -9.48
C GLU A 81 12.23 8.80 -8.86
N LEU A 82 11.74 7.83 -9.64
CA LEU A 82 11.57 6.44 -9.21
C LEU A 82 12.88 5.75 -8.82
N GLN A 83 14.02 6.10 -9.43
CA GLN A 83 15.31 5.51 -9.09
C GLN A 83 15.68 5.81 -7.63
N ASN A 84 15.56 7.09 -7.24
CA ASN A 84 15.84 7.53 -5.88
C ASN A 84 14.89 6.88 -4.88
N TYR A 85 13.62 6.74 -5.26
CA TYR A 85 12.60 6.08 -4.44
C TYR A 85 12.92 4.60 -4.20
N PHE A 86 13.23 3.82 -5.25
CA PHE A 86 13.60 2.41 -5.10
C PHE A 86 14.91 2.22 -4.33
N THR A 87 15.88 3.13 -4.51
CA THR A 87 17.12 3.10 -3.74
C THR A 87 16.83 3.25 -2.24
N LYS A 88 15.97 4.21 -1.85
CA LYS A 88 15.55 4.38 -0.46
C LYS A 88 14.80 3.17 0.13
N ILE A 89 14.03 2.45 -0.69
CA ILE A 89 13.37 1.21 -0.27
C ILE A 89 14.41 0.11 -0.01
N LEU A 90 15.40 -0.02 -0.90
CA LEU A 90 16.43 -1.07 -0.81
C LEU A 90 17.38 -0.87 0.37
N GLU A 91 17.66 0.38 0.72
CA GLU A 91 18.45 0.74 1.90
C GLU A 91 17.68 0.59 3.23
N ASP A 92 16.49 -0.02 3.21
CA ASP A 92 15.56 -0.24 4.34
C ASP A 92 15.14 1.05 5.11
N ASN A 93 15.39 2.20 4.50
CA ASN A 93 15.06 3.53 5.03
C ASN A 93 13.56 3.88 4.86
N LEU A 94 12.77 3.01 4.21
CA LEU A 94 11.38 3.29 3.89
C LEU A 94 10.50 2.05 4.08
N LYS A 95 10.00 1.86 5.31
CA LYS A 95 9.00 0.82 5.63
C LYS A 95 7.60 1.31 5.28
N ALA A 96 7.11 0.90 4.13
CA ALA A 96 5.75 1.24 3.71
C ALA A 96 4.70 0.43 4.48
N ILE A 97 3.81 1.15 5.15
CA ILE A 97 2.66 0.59 5.84
C ILE A 97 1.48 0.53 4.88
N ILE A 98 0.95 -0.68 4.64
CA ILE A 98 -0.22 -0.87 3.78
C ILE A 98 -1.39 -1.26 4.67
N LYS A 99 -2.47 -0.49 4.61
CA LYS A 99 -3.75 -0.88 5.20
C LYS A 99 -4.30 -2.10 4.46
N PRO A 100 -4.61 -3.22 5.15
CA PRO A 100 -5.26 -4.36 4.52
C PRO A 100 -6.53 -3.91 3.80
N GLN A 101 -6.68 -4.32 2.54
CA GLN A 101 -7.85 -3.98 1.74
C GLN A 101 -9.12 -4.66 2.26
N TYR A 102 -8.98 -5.75 3.02
CA TYR A 102 -10.05 -6.54 3.62
C TYR A 102 -10.08 -6.33 5.13
N VAL A 103 -10.93 -5.39 5.58
CA VAL A 103 -11.11 -5.10 7.02
C VAL A 103 -11.81 -6.23 7.75
N ASP A 104 -12.61 -7.02 7.04
CA ASP A 104 -13.34 -8.21 7.49
C ASP A 104 -12.41 -9.36 7.92
N GLN A 105 -11.16 -9.36 7.46
CA GLN A 105 -10.16 -10.37 7.84
C GLN A 105 -9.36 -9.98 9.08
N ILE A 106 -9.44 -8.73 9.54
CA ILE A 106 -8.67 -8.23 10.69
C ILE A 106 -8.98 -9.02 11.97
N PRO A 107 -10.26 -9.33 12.31
CA PRO A 107 -10.57 -10.13 13.49
C PRO A 107 -10.01 -11.55 13.48
N ARG A 108 -9.68 -12.09 12.29
CA ARG A 108 -9.07 -13.43 12.19
C ARG A 108 -7.57 -13.40 12.47
N ALA A 109 -6.92 -12.28 12.15
CA ALA A 109 -5.48 -12.11 12.31
C ALA A 109 -5.10 -11.51 13.67
N VAL A 110 -6.03 -10.81 14.33
CA VAL A 110 -5.78 -10.08 15.58
C VAL A 110 -6.91 -10.37 16.56
N ASN A 111 -6.56 -10.95 17.71
CA ASN A 111 -7.45 -11.18 18.84
C ASN A 111 -7.00 -10.34 20.04
N GLY A 112 -7.95 -9.73 20.73
CA GLY A 112 -7.68 -8.91 21.91
C GLY A 112 -8.73 -7.82 22.11
N ILE A 113 -8.58 -7.09 23.22
CA ILE A 113 -9.32 -5.87 23.51
C ILE A 113 -8.69 -4.73 22.71
N VAL A 114 -9.53 -3.84 22.17
CA VAL A 114 -9.09 -2.70 21.35
C VAL A 114 -8.08 -1.83 22.10
N GLU A 115 -8.38 -1.52 23.37
CA GLU A 115 -7.50 -0.73 24.23
C GLU A 115 -6.10 -1.35 24.39
N ASP A 116 -6.02 -2.65 24.69
CA ASP A 116 -4.74 -3.35 24.87
C ASP A 116 -3.90 -3.33 23.59
N LEU A 117 -4.54 -3.50 22.44
CA LEU A 117 -3.86 -3.52 21.14
C LEU A 117 -3.34 -2.14 20.73
N ILE A 118 -4.03 -1.07 21.13
CA ILE A 118 -3.56 0.30 20.95
C ILE A 118 -2.43 0.60 21.94
N ASN A 119 -2.59 0.23 23.21
CA ASN A 119 -1.60 0.45 24.27
C ASN A 119 -0.26 -0.24 23.99
N ASN A 120 -0.30 -1.49 23.52
CA ASN A 120 0.90 -2.26 23.23
C ASN A 120 1.72 -1.72 22.05
N LYS A 121 1.16 -0.82 21.24
CA LYS A 121 1.84 -0.26 20.08
C LYS A 121 2.24 1.20 20.21
N SER A 122 1.75 1.91 21.25
CA SER A 122 1.76 3.37 21.34
C SER A 122 2.85 3.96 22.22
N GLU A 123 3.52 5.01 21.75
CA GLU A 123 4.10 6.04 22.63
C GLU A 123 2.98 6.97 23.14
N LYS A 124 2.90 7.13 24.47
CA LYS A 124 1.75 7.74 25.18
C LYS A 124 1.28 9.11 24.65
N SER A 125 2.11 9.89 23.96
CA SER A 125 1.78 11.28 23.60
C SER A 125 0.73 11.44 22.51
N ASN A 126 0.55 10.46 21.61
CA ASN A 126 -0.37 10.59 20.47
C ASN A 126 -1.62 9.71 20.58
N LYS A 127 -1.79 8.97 21.68
CA LYS A 127 -2.88 7.99 21.84
C LYS A 127 -4.25 8.67 21.97
N ASP A 128 -4.35 9.64 22.88
CA ASP A 128 -5.63 10.23 23.26
C ASP A 128 -6.21 11.05 22.11
N ASP A 129 -5.38 11.86 21.44
CA ASP A 129 -5.76 12.61 20.25
C ASP A 129 -6.30 11.68 19.13
N MET A 130 -5.69 10.51 18.94
CA MET A 130 -6.14 9.55 17.93
C MET A 130 -7.46 8.88 18.28
N ILE A 131 -7.66 8.53 19.55
CA ILE A 131 -8.91 7.93 20.02
C ILE A 131 -10.06 8.92 19.82
N ASP A 132 -9.80 10.21 20.05
CA ASP A 132 -10.76 11.29 19.87
C ASP A 132 -11.06 11.53 18.39
N VAL A 133 -10.02 11.67 17.54
CA VAL A 133 -10.18 11.93 16.09
C VAL A 133 -10.86 10.78 15.36
N LEU A 134 -10.59 9.53 15.76
CA LEU A 134 -11.17 8.34 15.13
C LEU A 134 -12.43 7.83 15.83
N ASP A 135 -12.95 8.56 16.81
CA ASP A 135 -14.17 8.23 17.55
C ASP A 135 -14.16 6.77 18.04
N LEU A 136 -13.11 6.44 18.80
CA LEU A 136 -12.86 5.08 19.31
C LEU A 136 -13.20 4.91 20.79
N LYS A 137 -13.61 5.96 21.50
CA LYS A 137 -13.89 5.94 22.95
C LYS A 137 -14.86 4.82 23.33
N ASP A 138 -15.95 4.67 22.59
CA ASP A 138 -17.03 3.72 22.88
C ASP A 138 -16.67 2.26 22.57
N VAL A 139 -15.56 2.03 21.86
CA VAL A 139 -15.14 0.69 21.42
C VAL A 139 -13.86 0.19 22.10
N LEU A 140 -13.20 1.02 22.92
CA LEU A 140 -11.94 0.67 23.60
C LEU A 140 -12.05 -0.62 24.43
N GLY A 141 -13.15 -0.79 25.16
CA GLY A 141 -13.38 -1.97 26.00
C GLY A 141 -13.95 -3.20 25.27
N ARG A 142 -14.20 -3.11 23.95
CA ARG A 142 -14.77 -4.21 23.17
C ARG A 142 -13.68 -5.12 22.58
N GLN A 143 -14.05 -6.35 22.26
CA GLN A 143 -13.14 -7.22 21.50
C GLN A 143 -13.14 -6.85 20.02
N VAL A 144 -12.00 -7.01 19.34
CA VAL A 144 -11.87 -6.71 17.90
C VAL A 144 -12.92 -7.46 17.05
N LYS A 145 -13.32 -8.66 17.46
CA LYS A 145 -14.32 -9.48 16.78
C LYS A 145 -15.76 -8.95 16.87
N GLU A 146 -16.03 -8.05 17.81
CA GLU A 146 -17.36 -7.48 18.09
C GLU A 146 -17.58 -6.15 17.36
N LEU A 147 -16.53 -5.63 16.72
CA LEU A 147 -16.57 -4.38 15.99
C LEU A 147 -17.31 -4.54 14.65
N SER A 148 -18.16 -3.56 14.33
CA SER A 148 -18.73 -3.38 13.00
C SER A 148 -17.63 -3.08 11.96
N GLY A 149 -17.94 -3.25 10.67
CA GLY A 149 -16.98 -2.97 9.60
C GLY A 149 -16.43 -1.53 9.61
N GLY A 150 -17.25 -0.56 10.01
CA GLY A 150 -16.83 0.84 10.15
C GLY A 150 -15.88 1.06 11.33
N GLU A 151 -16.18 0.46 12.49
CA GLU A 151 -15.32 0.50 13.68
C GLU A 151 -13.99 -0.23 13.42
N LEU A 152 -14.01 -1.39 12.75
CA LEU A 152 -12.82 -2.10 12.30
C LEU A 152 -11.96 -1.23 11.39
N GLN A 153 -12.59 -0.46 10.49
CA GLN A 153 -11.87 0.42 9.59
C GLN A 153 -11.15 1.55 10.32
N ARG A 154 -11.77 2.13 11.35
CA ARG A 154 -11.19 3.19 12.20
C ARG A 154 -10.11 2.63 13.12
N PHE A 155 -10.37 1.51 13.77
CA PHE A 155 -9.38 0.76 14.56
C PHE A 155 -8.13 0.41 13.72
N ALA A 156 -8.32 -0.07 12.49
CA ALA A 156 -7.20 -0.37 11.60
C ALA A 156 -6.35 0.86 11.29
N ILE A 157 -6.97 2.04 11.13
CA ILE A 157 -6.22 3.30 10.91
C ILE A 157 -5.44 3.67 12.18
N ALA A 158 -6.08 3.58 13.35
CA ALA A 158 -5.44 3.85 14.64
C ALA A 158 -4.18 3.00 14.82
N VAL A 159 -4.32 1.68 14.70
CA VAL A 159 -3.21 0.73 14.88
C VAL A 159 -2.06 0.93 13.89
N LEU A 160 -2.33 1.46 12.69
CA LEU A 160 -1.29 1.71 11.69
C LEU A 160 -0.53 3.01 11.94
N HIS A 161 -1.16 4.00 12.56
CA HIS A 161 -0.55 5.28 12.87
C HIS A 161 0.30 5.23 14.15
N VAL A 162 -0.13 4.43 15.13
CA VAL A 162 0.38 4.44 16.51
C VAL A 162 1.78 3.79 16.68
N ARG A 163 2.48 3.41 15.61
CA ARG A 163 3.74 2.64 15.68
C ARG A 163 5.02 3.46 15.77
#